data_AF-A0A177MM84-F1
#
_entry.id   AF-A0A177MM84-F1
#
_cell.length_a   1.000
_cell.length_b   1.000
_cell.length_c   1.000
_cell.angle_alpha   90.00
_cell.angle_beta   90.00
_cell.angle_gamma   90.00
#
_symmetry.space_group_name_H-M   'P 1'
#
loop_
_entity.id
_entity.type
_entity.pdbx_description
1 polymer ?
#
loop_
_entity_poly.entity_id
_entity_poly.type
_entity_poly.pdbx_seq_one_letter_code
_entity_poly.pdbx_strand_id
1 'polypeptide(L)'
;MMTMQNKTGVISGNSYPLVPLKLGALLIGFSFSAATPAVSPIEGLLQNTNGINSSQSNMANVIEIACPGGRGINSDDFQNRCDAVVGSALNQSIPQTFNALQQTSPEQIPSQGVSATRTSFNAIAGRMSALRAGARGFQVAGFGSGAVPINLASLANPLGGAAGDSGGVWDRLGGFVNGNYNTGNVDTDVNQLGYNLNSGSINAGIDYRFGSDLIVGAAFTYTRTESSFDRNGGTLDSDAYTGALYSTYYATDNLYFDGVATMGAIDYASVRHIQYTVPSETVNTLAKAAPTGNQYSVSVGSGYNFAVKQWLFNPYVKANYIKLDVDGFSESGGSGWGMAFADQGVESVTTTVGNQISYAVSTAWGVFTPNVRGEWHHQYKDGSRNIAVRFLGDNSSGLAFNTVTNAPDRNYFTVGTGVSGTFAQGFSAFLNYDALVGYRDVESHLFTMGARLEF
;
A
#
# COMPACT_ATOMS: atom_id res chain seq x y z
N MET A 1 -17.98 -48.27 40.84
CA MET A 1 -18.55 -48.95 42.03
C MET A 1 -18.39 -48.00 43.20
N MET A 2 -19.52 -47.52 43.75
CA MET A 2 -19.75 -46.82 45.03
C MET A 2 -18.89 -45.56 45.38
N THR A 3 -19.41 -44.32 45.45
CA THR A 3 -20.37 -43.70 46.43
C THR A 3 -19.98 -43.98 47.89
N MET A 4 -19.91 -43.09 48.89
CA MET A 4 -20.66 -41.88 49.29
C MET A 4 -19.98 -41.19 50.50
N GLN A 5 -20.21 -39.87 50.68
CA GLN A 5 -20.60 -39.12 51.92
C GLN A 5 -19.72 -39.14 53.20
N ASN A 6 -19.72 -38.16 54.13
CA ASN A 6 -20.24 -36.78 54.27
C ASN A 6 -19.85 -36.26 55.69
N LYS A 7 -19.71 -34.93 55.85
CA LYS A 7 -19.94 -34.04 57.03
C LYS A 7 -19.55 -34.46 58.46
N THR A 8 -18.92 -33.51 59.18
CA THR A 8 -19.52 -32.69 60.27
C THR A 8 -18.54 -31.61 60.76
N GLY A 9 -19.02 -30.45 61.23
CA GLY A 9 -18.22 -29.25 61.49
C GLY A 9 -18.08 -28.80 62.95
N VAL A 10 -17.86 -27.47 63.10
CA VAL A 10 -17.71 -26.62 64.31
C VAL A 10 -16.28 -26.62 64.86
N ILE A 11 -15.59 -25.47 65.05
CA ILE A 11 -15.55 -24.68 66.30
C ILE A 11 -14.91 -23.28 66.04
N SER A 12 -15.44 -22.29 66.77
CA SER A 12 -15.00 -20.89 66.94
C SER A 12 -13.70 -20.72 67.74
N GLY A 13 -12.93 -19.67 67.46
CA GLY A 13 -11.86 -19.19 68.34
C GLY A 13 -11.34 -17.79 67.98
N ASN A 14 -11.82 -16.77 68.69
CA ASN A 14 -11.21 -15.45 68.92
C ASN A 14 -9.90 -15.64 69.74
N SER A 15 -8.87 -14.79 69.85
CA SER A 15 -8.60 -13.39 69.47
C SER A 15 -7.18 -13.04 69.99
N TYR A 16 -6.42 -12.17 69.31
CA TYR A 16 -5.31 -11.39 69.89
C TYR A 16 -5.19 -10.00 69.20
N PRO A 17 -4.68 -8.96 69.87
CA PRO A 17 -5.09 -7.57 69.66
C PRO A 17 -4.22 -6.75 68.71
N LEU A 18 -4.82 -5.66 68.24
CA LEU A 18 -4.32 -4.66 67.28
C LEU A 18 -3.47 -3.57 67.96
N VAL A 19 -2.36 -3.20 67.34
CA VAL A 19 -1.62 -1.94 67.58
C VAL A 19 -1.75 -1.08 66.31
N PRO A 20 -2.17 0.20 66.38
CA PRO A 20 -2.48 0.98 65.19
C PRO A 20 -1.21 1.64 64.61
N LEU A 21 -0.85 1.28 63.38
CA LEU A 21 0.13 2.02 62.59
C LEU A 21 -0.60 3.16 61.86
N LYS A 22 -0.35 4.41 62.27
CA LYS A 22 -0.79 5.60 61.52
C LYS A 22 0.02 5.68 60.21
N LEU A 23 -0.56 5.22 59.11
CA LEU A 23 -0.07 5.52 57.76
C LEU A 23 -0.88 6.71 57.21
N GLY A 24 -0.27 7.89 57.21
CA GLY A 24 -0.86 9.06 56.56
C GLY A 24 -0.83 8.87 55.05
N ALA A 25 -1.99 8.65 54.44
CA ALA A 25 -2.14 8.68 53.00
C ALA A 25 -2.12 10.13 52.53
N LEU A 26 -1.00 10.56 51.94
CA LEU A 26 -0.93 11.80 51.19
C LEU A 26 -1.63 11.56 49.85
N LEU A 27 -2.92 11.89 49.78
CA LEU A 27 -3.67 11.97 48.54
C LEU A 27 -3.17 13.20 47.76
N ILE A 28 -2.23 12.97 46.85
CA ILE A 28 -1.92 13.95 45.79
C ILE A 28 -3.10 13.90 44.83
N GLY A 29 -4.06 14.81 45.02
CA GLY A 29 -5.12 15.05 44.06
C GLY A 29 -4.49 15.59 42.77
N PHE A 30 -4.35 14.75 41.76
CA PHE A 30 -4.23 15.24 40.39
C PHE A 30 -5.59 15.76 39.98
N SER A 31 -5.78 17.07 40.12
CA SER A 31 -6.85 17.77 39.41
C SER A 31 -6.54 17.66 37.92
N PHE A 32 -7.17 16.71 37.24
CA PHE A 32 -7.35 16.83 35.79
C PHE A 32 -8.29 18.02 35.58
N SER A 33 -7.72 19.20 35.36
CA SER A 33 -8.48 20.24 34.68
C SER A 33 -8.77 19.68 33.29
N ALA A 34 -10.03 19.32 33.02
CA ALA A 34 -10.48 19.18 31.65
C ALA A 34 -10.07 20.49 30.96
N ALA A 35 -9.23 20.39 29.93
CA ALA A 35 -8.94 21.54 29.08
C ALA A 35 -10.30 22.04 28.57
N THR A 36 -10.67 23.27 28.93
CA THR A 36 -11.80 23.93 28.28
C THR A 36 -11.56 23.85 26.78
N PRO A 37 -12.55 23.49 25.95
CA PRO A 37 -12.38 23.59 24.50
C PRO A 37 -11.90 25.01 24.22
N ALA A 38 -10.77 25.14 23.52
CA ALA A 38 -10.24 26.44 23.16
C ALA A 38 -11.25 27.08 22.20
N VAL A 39 -12.11 27.96 22.72
CA VAL A 39 -13.10 28.67 21.92
C VAL A 39 -12.37 29.77 21.17
N SER A 40 -12.36 29.66 19.83
CA SER A 40 -11.74 30.68 18.98
C SER A 40 -12.63 31.92 18.89
N PRO A 41 -12.08 33.15 18.97
CA PRO A 41 -12.82 34.37 18.68
C PRO A 41 -13.26 34.51 17.21
N ILE A 42 -12.78 33.64 16.32
CA ILE A 42 -13.11 33.61 14.88
C ILE A 42 -13.71 32.25 14.46
N GLU A 43 -14.35 31.55 15.40
CA GLU A 43 -14.97 30.25 15.16
C GLU A 43 -15.93 30.28 13.96
N GLY A 44 -15.74 29.32 13.05
CA GLY A 44 -16.56 29.14 11.85
C GLY A 44 -16.19 30.05 10.67
N LEU A 45 -15.24 30.98 10.82
CA LEU A 45 -14.86 31.90 9.74
C LEU A 45 -14.30 31.18 8.50
N LEU A 46 -13.35 30.27 8.72
CA LEU A 46 -12.70 29.45 7.70
C LEU A 46 -13.47 28.15 7.45
N GLN A 47 -14.04 27.53 8.49
CA GLN A 47 -14.78 26.27 8.38
C GLN A 47 -16.05 26.39 7.50
N ASN A 48 -16.65 27.59 7.41
CA ASN A 48 -17.80 27.84 6.54
C ASN A 48 -17.43 28.26 5.11
N THR A 49 -16.16 28.18 4.73
CA THR A 49 -15.72 28.43 3.35
C THR A 49 -16.37 27.41 2.42
N ASN A 50 -17.11 27.89 1.42
CA ASN A 50 -17.84 27.00 0.53
C ASN A 50 -16.89 26.10 -0.28
N GLY A 51 -17.21 24.81 -0.35
CA GLY A 51 -16.47 23.82 -1.15
C GLY A 51 -15.32 23.12 -0.43
N ILE A 52 -15.04 23.44 0.84
CA ILE A 52 -13.99 22.74 1.58
C ILE A 52 -14.42 21.32 1.96
N ASN A 53 -13.45 20.40 2.01
CA ASN A 53 -13.68 19.02 2.43
C ASN A 53 -13.41 18.81 3.94
N SER A 54 -13.48 17.55 4.39
CA SER A 54 -13.32 17.22 5.81
C SER A 54 -11.91 17.54 6.32
N SER A 55 -10.87 17.25 5.53
CA SER A 55 -9.47 17.53 5.89
C SER A 55 -9.21 19.03 6.00
N GLN A 56 -9.69 19.81 5.04
CA GLN A 56 -9.60 21.28 5.03
C GLN A 56 -10.41 21.91 6.17
N SER A 57 -11.59 21.39 6.48
CA SER A 57 -12.41 21.85 7.60
C SER A 57 -11.75 21.58 8.95
N ASN A 58 -11.21 20.37 9.15
CA ASN A 58 -10.45 20.02 10.36
C ASN A 58 -9.21 20.91 10.54
N MET A 59 -8.49 21.17 9.44
CA MET A 59 -7.35 22.09 9.44
C MET A 59 -7.78 23.54 9.74
N ALA A 60 -8.85 24.01 9.10
CA ALA A 60 -9.41 25.35 9.29
C ALA A 60 -9.79 25.61 10.75
N ASN A 61 -10.38 24.63 11.43
CA ASN A 61 -10.70 24.72 12.86
C ASN A 61 -9.45 24.95 13.72
N VAL A 62 -8.35 24.23 13.46
CA VAL A 62 -7.08 24.46 14.19
C VAL A 62 -6.49 25.82 13.86
N ILE A 63 -6.55 26.27 12.60
CA ILE A 63 -6.09 27.62 12.21
C ILE A 63 -6.89 28.68 12.98
N GLU A 64 -8.22 28.55 13.04
CA GLU A 64 -9.08 29.49 13.78
C GLU A 64 -8.69 29.58 15.26
N ILE A 65 -8.28 28.47 15.89
CA ILE A 65 -7.87 28.45 17.30
C ILE A 65 -6.43 28.98 17.48
N ALA A 66 -5.50 28.63 16.59
CA ALA A 66 -4.09 28.94 16.73
C ALA A 66 -3.75 30.38 16.31
N CYS A 67 -4.42 30.94 15.29
CA CYS A 67 -4.16 32.30 14.80
C CYS A 67 -4.27 33.37 15.90
N PRO A 68 -5.36 33.39 16.69
CA PRO A 68 -5.56 34.40 17.72
C PRO A 68 -4.52 34.36 18.85
N GLY A 69 -3.72 33.28 18.96
CA GLY A 69 -2.60 33.18 19.89
C GLY A 69 -1.55 34.27 19.72
N GLY A 70 -1.43 34.84 18.51
CA GLY A 70 -0.66 36.06 18.24
C GLY A 70 0.86 35.88 18.17
N ARG A 71 1.53 36.94 17.70
CA ARG A 71 2.99 37.00 17.53
C ARG A 71 3.71 36.89 18.88
N GLY A 72 4.77 36.07 18.94
CA GLY A 72 5.59 35.84 20.13
C GLY A 72 5.29 34.53 20.87
N ILE A 73 4.21 33.83 20.53
CA ILE A 73 3.93 32.46 20.97
C ILE A 73 4.19 31.50 19.82
N ASN A 74 3.47 31.69 18.71
CA ASN A 74 3.67 30.94 17.47
C ASN A 74 4.95 31.36 16.75
N SER A 75 5.42 30.54 15.82
CA SER A 75 6.52 30.94 14.93
C SER A 75 6.07 32.10 14.02
N ASP A 76 6.98 33.05 13.76
CA ASP A 76 6.66 34.25 12.99
C ASP A 76 6.12 33.92 11.60
N ASP A 77 6.72 32.94 10.92
CA ASP A 77 6.27 32.50 9.60
C ASP A 77 4.85 31.91 9.65
N PHE A 78 4.56 31.01 10.60
CA PHE A 78 3.21 30.44 10.72
C PHE A 78 2.18 31.52 11.03
N GLN A 79 2.49 32.42 11.96
CA GLN A 79 1.59 33.50 12.34
C GLN A 79 1.31 34.44 11.16
N ASN A 80 2.32 34.82 10.39
CA ASN A 80 2.15 35.68 9.22
C ASN A 80 1.23 35.05 8.16
N ARG A 81 1.42 33.75 7.87
CA ARG A 81 0.58 33.01 6.92
C ARG A 81 -0.84 32.87 7.43
N CYS A 82 -0.98 32.57 8.72
CA CYS A 82 -2.26 32.44 9.39
C CYS A 82 -3.05 33.76 9.32
N ASP A 83 -2.43 34.87 9.71
CA ASP A 83 -3.02 36.21 9.67
C ASP A 83 -3.46 36.58 8.25
N ALA A 84 -2.67 36.21 7.23
CA ALA A 84 -2.99 36.46 5.83
C ALA A 84 -4.22 35.68 5.34
N VAL A 85 -4.34 34.40 5.71
CA VAL A 85 -5.50 33.56 5.36
C VAL A 85 -6.75 34.02 6.10
N VAL A 86 -6.66 34.29 7.40
CA VAL A 86 -7.77 34.84 8.20
C VAL A 86 -8.20 36.21 7.67
N GLY A 87 -7.24 37.09 7.36
CA GLY A 87 -7.51 38.40 6.77
C GLY A 87 -8.20 38.31 5.40
N SER A 88 -7.83 37.34 4.56
CA SER A 88 -8.54 37.06 3.30
C SER A 88 -10.00 36.70 3.54
N ALA A 89 -10.29 35.86 4.54
CA ALA A 89 -11.66 35.48 4.89
C ALA A 89 -12.48 36.65 5.45
N LEU A 90 -11.89 37.47 6.34
CA LEU A 90 -12.53 38.67 6.88
C LEU A 90 -12.87 39.70 5.80
N ASN A 91 -12.03 39.81 4.78
CA ASN A 91 -12.26 40.66 3.61
C ASN A 91 -13.18 40.02 2.55
N GLN A 92 -13.89 38.94 2.89
CA GLN A 92 -14.83 38.21 2.02
C GLN A 92 -14.21 37.74 0.69
N SER A 93 -12.89 37.51 0.66
CA SER A 93 -12.17 36.99 -0.51
C SER A 93 -12.25 35.46 -0.57
N ILE A 94 -13.48 34.94 -0.65
CA ILE A 94 -13.79 33.50 -0.52
C ILE A 94 -12.99 32.62 -1.50
N PRO A 95 -12.85 32.96 -2.80
CA PRO A 95 -12.07 32.11 -3.73
C PRO A 95 -10.59 32.00 -3.34
N GLN A 96 -9.99 33.09 -2.87
CA GLN A 96 -8.60 33.13 -2.42
C GLN A 96 -8.41 32.35 -1.12
N THR A 97 -9.33 32.51 -0.17
CA THR A 97 -9.33 31.74 1.09
C THR A 97 -9.47 30.25 0.83
N PHE A 98 -10.42 29.85 -0.04
CA PHE A 98 -10.61 28.45 -0.44
C PHE A 98 -9.33 27.88 -1.08
N ASN A 99 -8.72 28.63 -2.01
CA ASN A 99 -7.48 28.19 -2.64
C ASN A 99 -6.34 28.04 -1.63
N ALA A 100 -6.20 28.97 -0.67
CA ALA A 100 -5.20 28.87 0.38
C ALA A 100 -5.40 27.64 1.28
N LEU A 101 -6.65 27.35 1.69
CA LEU A 101 -6.98 26.17 2.48
C LEU A 101 -6.72 24.87 1.70
N GLN A 102 -7.12 24.82 0.43
CA GLN A 102 -6.90 23.65 -0.43
C GLN A 102 -5.40 23.37 -0.62
N GLN A 103 -4.62 24.39 -0.94
CA GLN A 103 -3.18 24.25 -1.25
C GLN A 103 -2.32 23.99 0.00
N THR A 104 -2.80 24.44 1.16
CA THR A 104 -2.12 24.20 2.45
C THR A 104 -2.44 22.83 3.03
N SER A 105 -3.62 22.27 2.73
CA SER A 105 -4.06 20.97 3.25
C SER A 105 -3.12 19.83 2.82
N PRO A 106 -2.81 18.86 3.69
CA PRO A 106 -1.89 17.77 3.37
C PRO A 106 -2.59 16.55 2.75
N GLU A 107 -3.49 16.79 1.79
CA GLU A 107 -4.35 15.76 1.15
C GLU A 107 -3.59 14.77 0.27
N GLN A 108 -2.32 15.04 -0.02
CA GLN A 108 -1.43 14.11 -0.71
C GLN A 108 -0.86 13.01 0.22
N ILE A 109 -0.77 13.23 1.54
CA ILE A 109 -0.15 12.26 2.47
C ILE A 109 -0.85 10.89 2.53
N PRO A 110 -2.20 10.81 2.50
CA PRO A 110 -2.92 9.52 2.43
C PRO A 110 -2.48 8.56 1.32
N SER A 111 -1.93 9.10 0.21
CA SER A 111 -1.52 8.33 -0.97
C SER A 111 -0.48 7.24 -0.67
N GLN A 112 0.33 7.38 0.38
CA GLN A 112 1.29 6.36 0.82
C GLN A 112 0.58 5.01 1.06
N GLY A 113 -0.58 5.05 1.73
CA GLY A 113 -1.40 3.87 1.99
C GLY A 113 -2.20 3.38 0.79
N VAL A 114 -2.69 4.32 -0.03
CA VAL A 114 -3.45 4.04 -1.26
C VAL A 114 -2.56 3.28 -2.24
N SER A 115 -1.34 3.76 -2.49
CA SER A 115 -0.39 3.12 -3.40
C SER A 115 0.02 1.73 -2.91
N ALA A 116 0.21 1.56 -1.60
CA ALA A 116 0.59 0.27 -1.02
C ALA A 116 -0.51 -0.79 -1.04
N THR A 117 -1.79 -0.40 -1.03
CA THR A 117 -2.92 -1.34 -0.91
C THR A 117 -3.75 -1.50 -2.18
N ARG A 118 -3.71 -0.51 -3.10
CA ARG A 118 -4.58 -0.46 -4.29
C ARG A 118 -3.83 -0.59 -5.60
N THR A 119 -2.59 -0.11 -5.65
CA THR A 119 -1.77 -0.12 -6.86
C THR A 119 -0.52 -0.99 -6.73
N SER A 120 -0.34 -1.64 -5.57
CA SER A 120 0.70 -2.64 -5.34
C SER A 120 0.36 -3.93 -6.09
N PHE A 121 1.33 -4.50 -6.78
CA PHE A 121 1.20 -5.76 -7.50
C PHE A 121 2.17 -6.80 -6.93
N ASN A 122 1.74 -8.07 -6.94
CA ASN A 122 2.60 -9.16 -6.50
C ASN A 122 3.60 -9.53 -7.60
N ALA A 123 4.85 -9.09 -7.44
CA ALA A 123 5.89 -9.28 -8.43
C ALA A 123 6.34 -10.74 -8.63
N ILE A 124 5.99 -11.64 -7.68
CA ILE A 124 6.34 -13.07 -7.72
C ILE A 124 5.23 -13.91 -8.36
N ALA A 125 4.01 -13.38 -8.47
CA ALA A 125 2.88 -14.07 -9.10
C ALA A 125 3.23 -14.60 -10.51
N GLY A 126 4.06 -13.86 -11.23
CA GLY A 126 4.64 -14.32 -12.50
C GLY A 126 5.43 -15.63 -12.35
N ARG A 127 6.46 -15.68 -11.50
CA ARG A 127 7.25 -16.91 -11.29
C ARG A 127 6.37 -18.08 -10.87
N MET A 128 5.40 -17.86 -9.98
CA MET A 128 4.48 -18.91 -9.55
C MET A 128 3.59 -19.43 -10.69
N SER A 129 3.14 -18.55 -11.58
CA SER A 129 2.46 -18.97 -12.82
C SER A 129 3.38 -19.82 -13.71
N ALA A 130 4.67 -19.44 -13.83
CA ALA A 130 5.66 -20.20 -14.58
C ALA A 130 5.87 -21.61 -14.01
N LEU A 131 6.03 -21.71 -12.69
CA LEU A 131 6.23 -22.98 -11.99
C LEU A 131 5.03 -23.91 -12.17
N ARG A 132 3.81 -23.35 -12.20
CA ARG A 132 2.54 -24.04 -12.49
C ARG A 132 2.42 -24.51 -13.93
N ALA A 133 2.97 -23.77 -14.88
CA ALA A 133 3.09 -24.19 -16.27
C ALA A 133 4.28 -25.14 -16.53
N GLY A 134 5.03 -25.53 -15.49
CA GLY A 134 6.06 -26.55 -15.57
C GLY A 134 7.49 -26.01 -15.76
N ALA A 135 7.73 -24.73 -15.50
CA ALA A 135 9.07 -24.15 -15.55
C ALA A 135 10.06 -24.94 -14.66
N ARG A 136 11.27 -25.16 -15.19
CA ARG A 136 12.44 -25.71 -14.49
C ARG A 136 13.67 -24.88 -14.85
N GLY A 137 14.69 -24.92 -13.98
CA GLY A 137 15.97 -24.24 -14.19
C GLY A 137 15.93 -22.72 -13.98
N PHE A 138 17.03 -22.06 -14.38
CA PHE A 138 17.24 -20.62 -14.26
C PHE A 138 16.62 -19.84 -15.43
N GLN A 139 15.93 -18.75 -15.12
CA GLN A 139 15.23 -17.89 -16.07
C GLN A 139 15.78 -16.45 -15.97
N VAL A 140 16.49 -15.97 -16.98
CA VAL A 140 16.98 -14.58 -17.04
C VAL A 140 16.28 -13.84 -18.16
N ALA A 141 15.65 -12.72 -17.82
CA ALA A 141 15.00 -11.82 -18.76
C ALA A 141 15.95 -10.68 -19.14
N GLY A 142 16.29 -10.52 -20.43
CA GLY A 142 17.38 -9.65 -20.90
C GLY A 142 17.05 -8.16 -21.00
N PHE A 143 17.84 -7.30 -20.33
CA PHE A 143 17.67 -5.84 -20.29
C PHE A 143 18.04 -5.16 -21.63
N GLY A 144 17.05 -4.58 -22.33
CA GLY A 144 17.27 -3.70 -23.48
C GLY A 144 17.57 -2.25 -23.06
N SER A 145 18.27 -1.49 -23.92
CA SER A 145 18.66 -0.08 -23.72
C SER A 145 17.48 0.89 -23.85
N GLY A 146 16.57 0.81 -22.90
CA GLY A 146 15.33 1.55 -22.79
C GLY A 146 14.51 0.76 -21.78
N ALA A 147 14.47 1.25 -20.53
CA ALA A 147 14.05 0.50 -19.36
C ALA A 147 12.57 0.04 -19.47
N VAL A 148 12.37 -1.11 -20.12
CA VAL A 148 11.10 -1.83 -20.12
C VAL A 148 11.33 -3.11 -19.32
N PRO A 149 10.75 -3.22 -18.13
CA PRO A 149 11.04 -4.31 -17.20
C PRO A 149 10.25 -5.58 -17.56
N ILE A 150 10.89 -6.73 -17.31
CA ILE A 150 10.67 -7.94 -18.09
C ILE A 150 10.27 -9.14 -17.22
N ASN A 151 9.04 -9.64 -17.26
CA ASN A 151 8.59 -10.84 -16.56
C ASN A 151 8.82 -12.10 -17.43
N LEU A 152 9.18 -13.26 -16.85
CA LEU A 152 9.47 -14.52 -17.60
C LEU A 152 8.45 -15.66 -17.38
N ALA A 153 7.34 -15.34 -16.70
CA ALA A 153 6.30 -16.25 -16.24
C ALA A 153 5.60 -17.12 -17.29
N SER A 154 5.21 -16.56 -18.43
CA SER A 154 4.30 -17.27 -19.34
C SER A 154 5.02 -18.10 -20.41
N LEU A 155 6.35 -18.22 -20.32
CA LEU A 155 7.20 -18.97 -21.27
C LEU A 155 7.47 -20.40 -20.88
N ALA A 156 6.88 -20.84 -19.77
CA ALA A 156 7.06 -22.19 -19.28
C ALA A 156 6.29 -23.16 -20.18
N ASN A 157 6.95 -23.62 -21.24
CA ASN A 157 6.56 -24.84 -21.94
C ASN A 157 7.48 -25.98 -21.44
N PRO A 158 6.95 -27.17 -21.09
CA PRO A 158 7.75 -28.26 -20.49
C PRO A 158 8.67 -29.02 -21.45
N LEU A 159 8.84 -28.57 -22.70
CA LEU A 159 9.48 -29.37 -23.74
C LEU A 159 10.88 -28.87 -24.09
N GLY A 160 11.86 -29.51 -23.46
CA GLY A 160 13.20 -29.69 -24.00
C GLY A 160 14.26 -28.78 -23.40
N GLY A 161 15.14 -29.34 -22.55
CA GLY A 161 16.33 -28.61 -22.09
C GLY A 161 17.16 -29.26 -20.98
N ALA A 162 16.90 -30.51 -20.60
CA ALA A 162 17.81 -31.31 -19.76
C ALA A 162 17.48 -32.80 -19.91
N ALA A 163 17.83 -33.38 -21.06
CA ALA A 163 18.00 -34.83 -21.17
C ALA A 163 19.46 -35.14 -20.86
N GLY A 164 19.82 -35.09 -19.58
CA GLY A 164 21.14 -35.44 -19.07
C GLY A 164 21.02 -35.96 -17.65
N ASP A 165 21.02 -37.28 -17.52
CA ASP A 165 21.10 -38.10 -16.31
C ASP A 165 20.31 -37.64 -15.05
N SER A 166 19.17 -38.29 -14.85
CA SER A 166 18.21 -38.05 -13.78
C SER A 166 18.78 -38.37 -12.38
N GLY A 167 18.92 -37.35 -11.53
CA GLY A 167 19.11 -37.56 -10.09
C GLY A 167 19.82 -36.45 -9.31
N GLY A 168 20.38 -35.44 -9.99
CA GLY A 168 21.16 -34.39 -9.36
C GLY A 168 20.33 -33.35 -8.61
N VAL A 169 20.89 -32.78 -7.53
CA VAL A 169 20.33 -31.62 -6.80
C VAL A 169 20.11 -30.41 -7.72
N TRP A 170 20.91 -30.29 -8.78
CA TRP A 170 20.89 -29.19 -9.73
C TRP A 170 19.66 -29.17 -10.65
N ASP A 171 19.02 -30.31 -10.94
CA ASP A 171 17.80 -30.38 -11.76
C ASP A 171 16.56 -29.86 -11.03
N ARG A 172 16.63 -29.86 -9.70
CA ARG A 172 15.54 -29.42 -8.81
C ARG A 172 15.67 -27.96 -8.41
N LEU A 173 16.81 -27.34 -8.68
CA LEU A 173 17.07 -25.94 -8.41
C LEU A 173 16.65 -25.08 -9.62
N GLY A 174 15.83 -24.08 -9.35
CA GLY A 174 15.45 -23.05 -10.29
C GLY A 174 15.82 -21.66 -9.78
N GLY A 175 15.83 -20.70 -10.68
CA GLY A 175 15.99 -19.31 -10.31
C GLY A 175 15.39 -18.39 -11.36
N PHE A 176 15.21 -17.13 -11.02
CA PHE A 176 14.70 -16.14 -11.95
C PHE A 176 15.24 -14.74 -11.68
N VAL A 177 15.31 -13.94 -12.74
CA VAL A 177 15.44 -12.48 -12.68
C VAL A 177 14.44 -11.88 -13.65
N ASN A 178 13.63 -10.94 -13.17
CA ASN A 178 12.52 -10.37 -13.92
C ASN A 178 12.22 -8.92 -13.49
N GLY A 179 11.36 -8.21 -14.21
CA GLY A 179 10.85 -6.90 -13.80
C GLY A 179 9.44 -6.60 -14.29
N ASN A 180 8.84 -5.53 -13.77
CA ASN A 180 7.48 -5.08 -14.09
C ASN A 180 7.38 -3.56 -14.15
N TYR A 181 6.49 -3.03 -15.01
CA TYR A 181 6.20 -1.60 -15.11
C TYR A 181 4.70 -1.38 -14.97
N ASN A 182 4.35 -0.53 -14.02
CA ASN A 182 2.97 -0.14 -13.74
C ASN A 182 2.82 1.36 -13.96
N THR A 183 1.73 1.75 -14.60
CA THR A 183 1.30 3.14 -14.71
C THR A 183 -0.15 3.24 -14.27
N GLY A 184 -0.50 4.34 -13.61
CA GLY A 184 -1.86 4.53 -13.14
C GLY A 184 -2.18 6.00 -12.87
N ASN A 185 -3.46 6.27 -12.78
CA ASN A 185 -3.99 7.55 -12.39
C ASN A 185 -5.01 7.34 -11.26
N VAL A 186 -4.92 8.18 -10.24
CA VAL A 186 -5.91 8.29 -9.18
C VAL A 186 -6.57 9.65 -9.34
N ASP A 187 -7.86 9.67 -9.64
CA ASP A 187 -8.59 10.91 -9.80
C ASP A 187 -8.78 11.62 -8.46
N THR A 188 -8.88 12.95 -8.51
CA THR A 188 -9.17 13.74 -7.31
C THR A 188 -10.58 13.44 -6.81
N ASP A 189 -10.69 13.02 -5.55
CA ASP A 189 -11.97 12.80 -4.84
C ASP A 189 -12.08 13.82 -3.69
N VAL A 190 -13.20 13.82 -2.96
CA VAL A 190 -13.56 14.84 -1.97
C VAL A 190 -12.45 15.06 -0.94
N ASN A 191 -11.81 14.02 -0.41
CA ASN A 191 -10.81 14.13 0.67
C ASN A 191 -9.39 13.74 0.22
N GLN A 192 -9.16 13.51 -1.06
CA GLN A 192 -7.87 13.02 -1.56
C GLN A 192 -7.51 13.69 -2.88
N LEU A 193 -6.30 14.24 -2.94
CA LEU A 193 -5.77 14.85 -4.16
C LEU A 193 -5.42 13.75 -5.18
N GLY A 194 -5.79 13.97 -6.43
CA GLY A 194 -5.47 13.07 -7.54
C GLY A 194 -3.98 13.11 -7.88
N TYR A 195 -3.50 12.02 -8.49
CA TYR A 195 -2.10 11.88 -8.88
C TYR A 195 -1.89 10.82 -9.95
N ASN A 196 -0.87 11.04 -10.77
CA ASN A 196 -0.33 10.02 -11.68
C ASN A 196 0.79 9.27 -10.98
N LEU A 197 0.86 7.94 -11.20
CA LEU A 197 1.89 7.07 -10.65
C LEU A 197 2.58 6.26 -11.74
N ASN A 198 3.88 6.11 -11.59
CA ASN A 198 4.71 5.24 -12.42
C ASN A 198 5.60 4.41 -11.51
N SER A 199 5.52 3.08 -11.61
CA SER A 199 6.31 2.15 -10.81
C SER A 199 7.10 1.20 -11.69
N GLY A 200 8.35 0.97 -11.33
CA GLY A 200 9.21 -0.05 -11.92
C GLY A 200 9.75 -0.98 -10.83
N SER A 201 9.74 -2.29 -11.07
CA SER A 201 10.32 -3.27 -10.14
C SER A 201 11.31 -4.20 -10.81
N ILE A 202 12.34 -4.61 -10.07
CA ILE A 202 13.26 -5.69 -10.41
C ILE A 202 13.13 -6.78 -9.34
N ASN A 203 12.98 -8.02 -9.78
CA ASN A 203 12.75 -9.19 -8.95
C ASN A 203 13.81 -10.24 -9.26
N ALA A 204 14.39 -10.84 -8.24
CA ALA A 204 15.28 -11.98 -8.39
C ALA A 204 14.94 -13.03 -7.34
N GLY A 205 15.08 -14.31 -7.68
CA GLY A 205 14.79 -15.37 -6.73
C GLY A 205 15.34 -16.71 -7.13
N ILE A 206 15.28 -17.63 -6.17
CA ILE A 206 15.64 -19.03 -6.30
C ILE A 206 14.50 -19.89 -5.78
N ASP A 207 14.32 -21.06 -6.35
CA ASP A 207 13.35 -22.06 -5.90
C ASP A 207 13.93 -23.46 -5.99
N TYR A 208 13.42 -24.33 -5.14
CA TYR A 208 13.77 -25.74 -5.11
C TYR A 208 12.51 -26.58 -5.15
N ARG A 209 12.53 -27.59 -6.03
CA ARG A 209 11.44 -28.56 -6.17
C ARG A 209 11.71 -29.79 -5.29
N PHE A 210 10.94 -29.93 -4.23
CA PHE A 210 10.90 -31.10 -3.37
C PHE A 210 9.95 -32.14 -3.99
N GLY A 211 10.51 -33.16 -4.62
CA GLY A 211 9.71 -34.22 -5.24
C GLY A 211 8.99 -33.74 -6.50
N SER A 212 7.78 -34.24 -6.75
CA SER A 212 6.94 -33.83 -7.89
C SER A 212 5.90 -32.79 -7.50
N ASP A 213 5.62 -32.65 -6.21
CA ASP A 213 4.43 -32.05 -5.63
C ASP A 213 4.69 -30.74 -4.87
N LEU A 214 5.91 -30.48 -4.40
CA LEU A 214 6.19 -29.26 -3.64
C LEU A 214 7.32 -28.42 -4.25
N ILE A 215 7.10 -27.12 -4.36
CA ILE A 215 8.11 -26.13 -4.72
C ILE A 215 8.14 -25.07 -3.63
N VAL A 216 9.35 -24.72 -3.18
CA VAL A 216 9.56 -23.63 -2.23
C VAL A 216 10.67 -22.75 -2.76
N GLY A 217 10.50 -21.44 -2.66
CA GLY A 217 11.50 -20.49 -3.08
C GLY A 217 11.54 -19.24 -2.23
N ALA A 218 12.60 -18.48 -2.44
CA ALA A 218 12.82 -17.17 -1.87
C ALA A 218 13.07 -16.17 -3.00
N ALA A 219 12.59 -14.95 -2.83
CA ALA A 219 12.81 -13.87 -3.78
C ALA A 219 13.08 -12.55 -3.07
N PHE A 220 13.71 -11.66 -3.81
CA PHE A 220 13.95 -10.28 -3.46
C PHE A 220 13.41 -9.38 -4.56
N THR A 221 12.75 -8.31 -4.15
CA THR A 221 12.12 -7.33 -5.03
C THR A 221 12.58 -5.94 -4.63
N TYR A 222 13.13 -5.20 -5.59
CA TYR A 222 13.31 -3.76 -5.49
C TYR A 222 12.26 -3.07 -6.34
N THR A 223 11.51 -2.13 -5.77
CA THR A 223 10.48 -1.36 -6.48
C THR A 223 10.70 0.12 -6.27
N ARG A 224 10.75 0.88 -7.36
CA ARG A 224 10.73 2.34 -7.34
C ARG A 224 9.40 2.83 -7.87
N THR A 225 8.76 3.75 -7.14
CA THR A 225 7.52 4.40 -7.56
C THR A 225 7.69 5.90 -7.49
N GLU A 226 7.26 6.60 -8.53
CA GLU A 226 7.25 8.05 -8.64
C GLU A 226 5.81 8.50 -8.80
N SER A 227 5.37 9.45 -7.97
CA SER A 227 4.00 9.97 -7.98
C SER A 227 4.01 11.49 -8.09
N SER A 228 3.18 12.02 -8.99
CA SER A 228 3.02 13.47 -9.20
C SER A 228 1.58 13.88 -8.95
N PHE A 229 1.37 14.81 -8.02
CA PHE A 229 0.02 15.23 -7.62
C PHE A 229 -0.53 16.32 -8.54
N ASP A 230 -1.85 16.26 -8.72
CA ASP A 230 -2.62 17.28 -9.42
C ASP A 230 -2.45 18.66 -8.77
N ARG A 231 -2.88 19.71 -9.50
CA ARG A 231 -2.86 21.10 -9.02
C ARG A 231 -1.48 21.57 -8.55
N ASN A 232 -0.42 20.96 -9.07
CA ASN A 232 0.97 21.23 -8.67
C ASN A 232 1.19 20.97 -7.16
N GLY A 233 0.50 19.99 -6.58
CA GLY A 233 0.55 19.66 -5.14
C GLY A 233 1.87 19.02 -4.68
N GLY A 234 2.79 18.75 -5.61
CA GLY A 234 4.13 18.23 -5.36
C GLY A 234 4.31 16.77 -5.79
N THR A 235 5.21 16.04 -5.12
CA THR A 235 5.59 14.66 -5.48
C THR A 235 5.69 13.75 -4.26
N LEU A 236 5.53 12.45 -4.50
CA LEU A 236 5.80 11.39 -3.54
C LEU A 236 6.51 10.24 -4.26
N ASP A 237 7.80 10.11 -3.98
CA ASP A 237 8.63 9.02 -4.48
C ASP A 237 8.83 7.98 -3.38
N SER A 238 8.95 6.71 -3.76
CA SER A 238 9.22 5.62 -2.83
C SER A 238 10.16 4.57 -3.42
N ASP A 239 11.13 4.13 -2.63
CA ASP A 239 12.00 3.00 -2.93
C ASP A 239 11.73 1.88 -1.91
N ALA A 240 11.31 0.71 -2.39
CA ALA A 240 10.88 -0.42 -1.56
C ALA A 240 11.79 -1.63 -1.77
N TYR A 241 12.26 -2.21 -0.67
CA TYR A 241 13.12 -3.41 -0.64
C TYR A 241 12.37 -4.53 0.07
N THR A 242 11.90 -5.52 -0.68
CA THR A 242 11.02 -6.58 -0.17
C THR A 242 11.65 -7.95 -0.34
N GLY A 243 11.73 -8.70 0.75
CA GLY A 243 12.03 -10.13 0.73
C GLY A 243 10.75 -10.95 0.74
N ALA A 244 10.77 -12.11 0.11
CA ALA A 244 9.62 -12.98 0.02
C ALA A 244 9.99 -14.46 0.11
N LEU A 245 9.11 -15.23 0.74
CA LEU A 245 9.08 -16.68 0.67
C LEU A 245 7.81 -17.08 -0.09
N TYR A 246 7.94 -18.01 -1.02
CA TYR A 246 6.81 -18.50 -1.79
C TYR A 246 6.86 -20.01 -1.92
N SER A 247 5.70 -20.61 -2.10
CA SER A 247 5.55 -22.04 -2.27
C SER A 247 4.35 -22.36 -3.14
N THR A 248 4.46 -23.48 -3.85
CA THR A 248 3.37 -24.10 -4.61
C THR A 248 3.36 -25.58 -4.30
N TYR A 249 2.22 -26.08 -3.84
CA TYR A 249 1.97 -27.49 -3.53
C TYR A 249 0.89 -28.07 -4.45
N TYR A 250 1.19 -29.16 -5.15
CA TYR A 250 0.26 -29.88 -6.01
C TYR A 250 -0.36 -31.05 -5.22
N ALA A 251 -1.61 -30.89 -4.81
CA ALA A 251 -2.35 -31.96 -4.14
C ALA A 251 -2.77 -33.06 -5.12
N THR A 252 -2.97 -32.70 -6.39
CA THR A 252 -3.17 -33.63 -7.52
C THR A 252 -2.49 -33.03 -8.77
N ASP A 253 -2.50 -33.73 -9.89
CA ASP A 253 -1.97 -33.22 -11.16
C ASP A 253 -2.64 -31.91 -11.62
N ASN A 254 -3.84 -31.62 -11.12
CA ASN A 254 -4.67 -30.50 -11.55
C ASN A 254 -4.87 -29.45 -10.44
N LEU A 255 -4.94 -29.88 -9.17
CA LEU A 255 -5.19 -29.03 -8.01
C LEU A 255 -3.88 -28.58 -7.36
N TYR A 256 -3.71 -27.27 -7.21
CA TYR A 256 -2.57 -26.68 -6.51
C TYR A 256 -3.00 -25.71 -5.40
N PHE A 257 -2.09 -25.49 -4.47
CA PHE A 257 -2.15 -24.52 -3.41
C PHE A 257 -0.91 -23.64 -3.45
N ASP A 258 -1.11 -22.34 -3.41
CA ASP A 258 -0.07 -21.32 -3.45
C ASP A 258 -0.01 -20.61 -2.10
N GLY A 259 1.22 -20.31 -1.65
CA GLY A 259 1.46 -19.52 -0.45
C GLY A 259 2.61 -18.55 -0.69
N VAL A 260 2.44 -17.29 -0.33
CA VAL A 260 3.46 -16.24 -0.39
C VAL A 260 3.43 -15.44 0.89
N ALA A 261 4.60 -15.19 1.47
CA ALA A 261 4.77 -14.25 2.56
C ALA A 261 5.86 -13.25 2.17
N THR A 262 5.61 -11.96 2.37
CA THR A 262 6.57 -10.90 2.08
C THR A 262 6.78 -10.01 3.30
N MET A 263 7.99 -9.47 3.41
CA MET A 263 8.34 -8.42 4.35
C MET A 263 9.32 -7.46 3.70
N GLY A 264 9.17 -6.17 3.92
CA GLY A 264 10.02 -5.17 3.31
C GLY A 264 10.00 -3.84 4.02
N ALA A 265 11.01 -3.02 3.72
CA ALA A 265 11.10 -1.63 4.13
C ALA A 265 10.87 -0.72 2.91
N ILE A 266 10.31 0.45 3.15
CA ILE A 266 10.00 1.45 2.16
C ILE A 266 10.54 2.79 2.64
N ASP A 267 11.40 3.39 1.84
CA ASP A 267 11.89 4.76 2.04
C ASP A 267 11.07 5.69 1.15
N TYR A 268 10.52 6.75 1.73
CA TYR A 268 9.74 7.74 0.98
C TYR A 268 10.51 9.06 0.88
N ALA A 269 10.29 9.78 -0.22
CA ALA A 269 10.63 11.19 -0.36
C ALA A 269 9.36 11.96 -0.74
N SER A 270 8.87 12.78 0.20
CA SER A 270 7.66 13.58 0.02
C SER A 270 8.03 15.06 -0.14
N VAL A 271 7.45 15.68 -1.17
CA VAL A 271 7.51 17.12 -1.37
C VAL A 271 6.08 17.62 -1.54
N ARG A 272 5.58 18.39 -0.58
CA ARG A 272 4.36 19.18 -0.77
C ARG A 272 4.72 20.54 -1.31
N HIS A 273 4.07 20.94 -2.39
CA HIS A 273 4.19 22.27 -2.93
C HIS A 273 2.94 23.08 -2.55
N ILE A 274 3.16 24.14 -1.78
CA ILE A 274 2.12 25.00 -1.25
C ILE A 274 2.18 26.32 -2.01
N GLN A 275 1.24 26.51 -2.93
CA GLN A 275 1.19 27.68 -3.80
C GLN A 275 -0.21 28.30 -3.80
N TYR A 276 -0.35 29.50 -3.26
CA TYR A 276 -1.61 30.24 -3.26
C TYR A 276 -1.36 31.75 -3.20
N THR A 277 -2.39 32.54 -3.53
CA THR A 277 -2.37 34.00 -3.41
C THR A 277 -3.60 34.48 -2.64
N VAL A 278 -3.35 35.27 -1.60
CA VAL A 278 -4.34 36.02 -0.83
C VAL A 278 -4.10 37.51 -1.00
N PRO A 279 -5.05 38.40 -0.67
CA PRO A 279 -4.90 39.84 -0.93
C PRO A 279 -3.63 40.47 -0.36
N SER A 280 -3.12 39.97 0.76
CA SER A 280 -1.92 40.48 1.43
C SER A 280 -0.62 39.87 0.93
N GLU A 281 -0.62 38.70 0.29
CA GLU A 281 0.60 38.00 -0.11
C GLU A 281 0.41 36.86 -1.13
N THR A 282 1.51 36.51 -1.80
CA THR A 282 1.64 35.29 -2.59
C THR A 282 2.63 34.35 -1.94
N VAL A 283 2.21 33.11 -1.72
CA VAL A 283 3.02 32.05 -1.15
C VAL A 283 3.36 31.04 -2.23
N ASN A 284 4.64 30.68 -2.31
CA ASN A 284 5.16 29.58 -3.12
C ASN A 284 6.31 28.96 -2.32
N THR A 285 6.07 27.79 -1.73
CA THR A 285 7.03 27.14 -0.85
C THR A 285 6.90 25.62 -0.91
N LEU A 286 7.96 24.93 -0.52
CA LEU A 286 8.04 23.48 -0.48
C LEU A 286 8.17 23.01 0.96
N ALA A 287 7.33 22.06 1.37
CA ALA A 287 7.49 21.30 2.59
C ALA A 287 8.00 19.89 2.22
N LYS A 288 9.11 19.47 2.82
CA LYS A 288 9.81 18.23 2.46
C LYS A 288 9.93 17.28 3.63
N ALA A 289 9.72 15.99 3.39
CA ALA A 289 9.91 14.95 4.38
C ALA A 289 10.46 13.67 3.74
N ALA A 290 11.10 12.83 4.56
CA ALA A 290 11.59 11.52 4.15
C ALA A 290 11.19 10.44 5.16
N PRO A 291 9.89 10.06 5.23
CA PRO A 291 9.45 9.03 6.15
C PRO A 291 9.91 7.63 5.73
N THR A 292 9.99 6.75 6.72
CA THR A 292 10.24 5.31 6.53
C THR A 292 8.97 4.53 6.80
N GLY A 293 8.84 3.37 6.19
CA GLY A 293 7.74 2.45 6.45
C GLY A 293 8.13 1.00 6.29
N ASN A 294 7.33 0.11 6.88
CA ASN A 294 7.49 -1.33 6.80
C ASN A 294 6.21 -1.95 6.24
N GLN A 295 6.37 -2.90 5.33
CA GLN A 295 5.27 -3.62 4.71
C GLN A 295 5.39 -5.13 4.95
N TYR A 296 4.27 -5.75 5.28
CA TYR A 296 4.13 -7.19 5.43
C TYR A 296 2.97 -7.67 4.58
N SER A 297 3.12 -8.79 3.90
CA SER A 297 1.98 -9.42 3.22
C SER A 297 1.99 -10.94 3.36
N VAL A 298 0.79 -11.52 3.36
CA VAL A 298 0.58 -12.95 3.28
C VAL A 298 -0.53 -13.20 2.27
N SER A 299 -0.23 -13.99 1.25
CA SER A 299 -1.18 -14.43 0.23
C SER A 299 -1.25 -15.94 0.22
N VAL A 300 -2.47 -16.48 0.26
CA VAL A 300 -2.73 -17.90 0.07
C VAL A 300 -3.75 -18.08 -1.04
N GLY A 301 -3.63 -19.14 -1.82
CA GLY A 301 -4.54 -19.39 -2.91
C GLY A 301 -4.62 -20.85 -3.29
N SER A 302 -5.63 -21.17 -4.07
CA SER A 302 -5.77 -22.47 -4.70
C SER A 302 -6.40 -22.31 -6.07
N GLY A 303 -6.05 -23.20 -6.99
CA GLY A 303 -6.70 -23.26 -8.28
C GLY A 303 -6.64 -24.65 -8.88
N TYR A 304 -7.38 -24.82 -9.96
CA TYR A 304 -7.55 -26.10 -10.63
C TYR A 304 -7.28 -25.96 -12.12
N ASN A 305 -6.31 -26.70 -12.63
CA ASN A 305 -6.00 -26.76 -14.05
C ASN A 305 -6.92 -27.75 -14.75
N PHE A 306 -7.80 -27.27 -15.62
CA PHE A 306 -8.68 -28.10 -16.41
C PHE A 306 -8.36 -27.95 -17.90
N ALA A 307 -7.75 -28.99 -18.48
CA ALA A 307 -7.37 -29.01 -19.89
C ALA A 307 -8.38 -29.79 -20.73
N VAL A 308 -8.86 -29.18 -21.83
CA VAL A 308 -9.73 -29.81 -22.82
C VAL A 308 -9.18 -29.52 -24.21
N LYS A 309 -8.60 -30.55 -24.83
CA LYS A 309 -7.86 -30.41 -26.10
C LYS A 309 -6.78 -29.32 -25.97
N GLN A 310 -6.82 -28.27 -26.79
CA GLN A 310 -5.88 -27.15 -26.75
C GLN A 310 -6.27 -26.05 -25.76
N TRP A 311 -7.42 -26.16 -25.09
CA TRP A 311 -7.88 -25.18 -24.11
C TRP A 311 -7.40 -25.58 -22.71
N LEU A 312 -6.95 -24.60 -21.93
CA LEU A 312 -6.68 -24.72 -20.51
C LEU A 312 -7.48 -23.68 -19.76
N PHE A 313 -8.30 -24.14 -18.82
CA PHE A 313 -9.05 -23.31 -17.89
C PHE A 313 -8.40 -23.41 -16.51
N ASN A 314 -8.22 -22.27 -15.86
CA ASN A 314 -7.65 -22.17 -14.52
C ASN A 314 -8.55 -21.30 -13.64
N PRO A 315 -9.66 -21.83 -13.11
CA PRO A 315 -10.35 -21.21 -11.99
C PRO A 315 -9.45 -21.21 -10.74
N TYR A 316 -9.44 -20.10 -10.00
CA TYR A 316 -8.72 -19.98 -8.75
C TYR A 316 -9.41 -19.05 -7.77
N VAL A 317 -9.07 -19.22 -6.50
CA VAL A 317 -9.42 -18.34 -5.40
C VAL A 317 -8.15 -17.98 -4.64
N LYS A 318 -8.02 -16.72 -4.23
CA LYS A 318 -6.89 -16.20 -3.46
C LYS A 318 -7.42 -15.36 -2.31
N ALA A 319 -6.75 -15.41 -1.17
CA ALA A 319 -6.93 -14.49 -0.06
C ALA A 319 -5.60 -13.81 0.24
N ASN A 320 -5.61 -12.50 0.40
CA ASN A 320 -4.41 -11.70 0.57
C ASN A 320 -4.60 -10.74 1.76
N TYR A 321 -3.61 -10.71 2.64
CA TYR A 321 -3.49 -9.79 3.76
C TYR A 321 -2.27 -8.92 3.52
N ILE A 322 -2.42 -7.60 3.59
CA ILE A 322 -1.32 -6.64 3.56
C ILE A 322 -1.43 -5.73 4.77
N LYS A 323 -0.30 -5.47 5.40
CA LYS A 323 -0.14 -4.44 6.42
C LYS A 323 1.01 -3.51 6.03
N LEU A 324 0.78 -2.22 6.11
CA LEU A 324 1.78 -1.16 5.96
C LEU A 324 1.76 -0.31 7.23
N ASP A 325 2.92 -0.11 7.83
CA ASP A 325 3.12 0.84 8.91
C ASP A 325 4.12 1.91 8.42
N VAL A 326 3.73 3.17 8.43
CA VAL A 326 4.58 4.33 8.10
C VAL A 326 4.86 5.11 9.37
N ASP A 327 6.13 5.35 9.64
CA ASP A 327 6.56 6.07 10.84
C ASP A 327 6.13 7.54 10.77
N GLY A 328 5.79 8.11 11.92
CA GLY A 328 5.49 9.52 12.06
C GLY A 328 6.69 10.37 11.69
N PHE A 329 6.43 11.50 11.03
CA PHE A 329 7.48 12.34 10.48
C PHE A 329 7.13 13.81 10.59
N SER A 330 8.14 14.66 10.49
CA SER A 330 7.96 16.11 10.43
C SER A 330 8.52 16.66 9.13
N GLU A 331 7.80 17.58 8.54
CA GLU A 331 8.26 18.30 7.36
C GLU A 331 9.33 19.32 7.74
N SER A 332 10.19 19.61 6.77
CA SER A 332 11.11 20.74 6.78
C SER A 332 10.69 21.75 5.71
N GLY A 333 10.81 23.05 6.01
CA GLY A 333 10.37 24.11 5.10
C GLY A 333 8.89 24.48 5.25
N GLY A 334 8.22 24.77 4.15
CA GLY A 334 6.80 25.16 4.13
C GLY A 334 6.50 26.61 4.54
N SER A 335 7.52 27.43 4.87
CA SER A 335 7.40 28.85 5.23
C SER A 335 6.21 29.15 6.17
N GLY A 336 6.14 28.41 7.28
CA GLY A 336 5.05 28.50 8.27
C GLY A 336 4.08 27.33 8.22
N TRP A 337 3.88 26.68 7.06
CA TRP A 337 2.93 25.59 6.88
C TRP A 337 3.51 24.18 7.02
N GLY A 338 4.75 24.05 7.52
CA GLY A 338 5.34 22.76 7.82
C GLY A 338 4.53 22.01 8.88
N MET A 339 4.30 20.72 8.66
CA MET A 339 3.47 19.88 9.53
C MET A 339 4.24 18.69 10.11
N ALA A 340 3.79 18.20 11.26
CA ALA A 340 4.14 16.90 11.82
C ALA A 340 2.97 15.93 11.66
N PHE A 341 3.27 14.73 11.22
CA PHE A 341 2.33 13.64 10.99
C PHE A 341 2.60 12.52 11.99
N ALA A 342 1.54 11.98 12.59
CA ALA A 342 1.64 10.81 13.44
C ALA A 342 1.90 9.53 12.61
N ASP A 343 2.28 8.46 13.30
CA ASP A 343 2.41 7.12 12.72
C ASP A 343 1.11 6.71 12.01
N GLN A 344 1.23 6.01 10.88
CA GLN A 344 0.11 5.59 10.05
C GLN A 344 0.12 4.08 9.83
N GLY A 345 -1.00 3.42 10.15
CA GLY A 345 -1.23 2.02 9.83
C GLY A 345 -2.23 1.86 8.69
N VAL A 346 -1.97 0.90 7.81
CA VAL A 346 -2.86 0.50 6.72
C VAL A 346 -2.97 -1.01 6.71
N GLU A 347 -4.19 -1.52 6.69
CA GLU A 347 -4.43 -2.96 6.61
C GLU A 347 -5.46 -3.25 5.54
N SER A 348 -5.14 -4.21 4.68
CA SER A 348 -5.95 -4.62 3.54
C SER A 348 -6.15 -6.13 3.59
N VAL A 349 -7.39 -6.57 3.40
CA VAL A 349 -7.74 -8.00 3.34
C VAL A 349 -8.62 -8.21 2.15
N THR A 350 -8.09 -8.84 1.12
CA THR A 350 -8.82 -9.09 -0.12
C THR A 350 -9.06 -10.57 -0.34
N THR A 351 -10.22 -10.90 -0.92
CA THR A 351 -10.44 -12.19 -1.58
C THR A 351 -10.59 -11.95 -3.07
N THR A 352 -9.93 -12.77 -3.86
CA THR A 352 -10.01 -12.75 -5.31
C THR A 352 -10.57 -14.08 -5.79
N VAL A 353 -11.60 -14.03 -6.62
CA VAL A 353 -12.07 -15.19 -7.40
C VAL A 353 -11.79 -14.87 -8.85
N GLY A 354 -11.04 -15.75 -9.53
CA GLY A 354 -10.63 -15.50 -10.90
C GLY A 354 -10.68 -16.74 -11.76
N ASN A 355 -10.62 -16.50 -13.06
CA ASN A 355 -10.43 -17.53 -14.06
C ASN A 355 -9.47 -17.04 -15.13
N GLN A 356 -8.51 -17.89 -15.49
CA GLN A 356 -7.64 -17.68 -16.64
C GLN A 356 -7.92 -18.77 -17.68
N ILE A 357 -8.10 -18.35 -18.93
CA ILE A 357 -8.34 -19.23 -20.07
C ILE A 357 -7.19 -19.03 -21.05
N SER A 358 -6.58 -20.12 -21.51
CA SER A 358 -5.54 -20.07 -22.54
C SER A 358 -5.77 -21.11 -23.62
N TYR A 359 -5.28 -20.83 -24.81
CA TYR A 359 -5.41 -21.72 -25.97
C TYR A 359 -4.06 -21.94 -26.65
N ALA A 360 -3.64 -23.20 -26.79
CA ALA A 360 -2.37 -23.55 -27.44
C ALA A 360 -2.53 -23.67 -28.97
N VAL A 361 -1.81 -22.82 -29.70
CA VAL A 361 -1.75 -22.79 -31.17
C VAL A 361 -0.38 -23.28 -31.63
N SER A 362 -0.32 -24.50 -32.15
CA SER A 362 0.90 -25.05 -32.72
C SER A 362 1.06 -24.62 -34.18
N THR A 363 2.21 -24.03 -34.51
CA THR A 363 2.62 -23.66 -35.87
C THR A 363 3.92 -24.39 -36.23
N ALA A 364 4.35 -24.33 -37.50
CA ALA A 364 5.59 -24.98 -37.94
C ALA A 364 6.87 -24.42 -37.30
N TRP A 365 6.80 -23.23 -36.70
CA TRP A 365 7.94 -22.47 -36.20
C TRP A 365 7.84 -22.11 -34.71
N GLY A 366 6.77 -22.55 -34.04
CA GLY A 366 6.59 -22.35 -32.61
C GLY A 366 5.17 -22.65 -32.12
N VAL A 367 4.99 -22.61 -30.79
CA VAL A 367 3.70 -22.74 -30.11
C VAL A 367 3.34 -21.41 -29.47
N PHE A 368 2.17 -20.88 -29.81
CA PHE A 368 1.62 -19.67 -29.22
C PHE A 368 0.52 -20.01 -28.22
N THR A 369 0.47 -19.28 -27.11
CA THR A 369 -0.53 -19.45 -26.06
C THR A 369 -1.15 -18.09 -25.72
N PRO A 370 -2.08 -17.59 -26.54
CA PRO A 370 -2.96 -16.50 -26.12
C PRO A 370 -3.72 -16.90 -24.85
N ASN A 371 -3.91 -15.93 -23.96
CA ASN A 371 -4.65 -16.09 -22.72
C ASN A 371 -5.47 -14.84 -22.39
N VAL A 372 -6.57 -15.05 -21.68
CA VAL A 372 -7.41 -14.02 -21.09
C VAL A 372 -7.67 -14.38 -19.65
N ARG A 373 -7.81 -13.36 -18.78
CA ARG A 373 -8.16 -13.56 -17.38
C ARG A 373 -9.15 -12.52 -16.90
N GLY A 374 -10.01 -12.95 -16.00
CA GLY A 374 -10.93 -12.08 -15.27
C GLY A 374 -10.84 -12.41 -13.78
N GLU A 375 -10.72 -11.38 -12.97
CA GLU A 375 -10.70 -11.47 -11.51
C GLU A 375 -11.77 -10.55 -10.93
N TRP A 376 -12.55 -11.08 -9.99
CA TRP A 376 -13.35 -10.29 -9.07
C TRP A 376 -12.64 -10.23 -7.73
N HIS A 377 -12.56 -9.03 -7.17
CA HIS A 377 -11.94 -8.77 -5.88
C HIS A 377 -12.99 -8.26 -4.89
N HIS A 378 -12.90 -8.74 -3.66
CA HIS A 378 -13.64 -8.21 -2.53
C HIS A 378 -12.69 -7.73 -1.45
N GLN A 379 -12.82 -6.46 -1.02
CA GLN A 379 -11.98 -5.81 -0.01
C GLN A 379 -12.71 -5.74 1.34
N TYR A 380 -12.24 -6.50 2.33
CA TYR A 380 -12.82 -6.57 3.67
C TYR A 380 -12.26 -5.53 4.64
N LYS A 381 -10.99 -5.13 4.45
CA LYS A 381 -10.25 -4.23 5.35
C LYS A 381 -9.52 -3.17 4.52
N ASP A 382 -9.39 -1.95 5.03
CA ASP A 382 -9.01 -0.69 4.33
C ASP A 382 -10.24 0.21 4.35
N GLY A 383 -10.47 0.86 5.50
CA GLY A 383 -11.55 1.83 5.68
C GLY A 383 -11.08 3.25 5.42
N SER A 384 -11.98 4.23 5.58
CA SER A 384 -11.55 5.61 5.78
C SER A 384 -10.69 5.68 7.06
N ARG A 385 -9.61 6.46 7.00
CA ARG A 385 -8.65 6.63 8.09
C ARG A 385 -8.50 8.11 8.39
N ASN A 386 -8.17 8.38 9.65
CA ASN A 386 -7.81 9.72 10.11
C ASN A 386 -6.32 9.71 10.44
N ILE A 387 -5.57 10.56 9.75
CA ILE A 387 -4.15 10.77 10.02
C ILE A 387 -4.06 12.04 10.86
N ALA A 388 -3.52 11.91 12.08
CA ALA A 388 -3.34 13.05 12.96
C ALA A 388 -2.17 13.91 12.48
N VAL A 389 -2.41 15.21 12.34
CA VAL A 389 -1.48 16.21 11.82
C VAL A 389 -1.43 17.40 12.78
N ARG A 390 -0.25 17.99 12.97
CA ARG A 390 -0.08 19.22 13.75
C ARG A 390 0.81 20.20 12.98
N PHE A 391 0.51 21.49 13.06
CA PHE A 391 1.41 22.53 12.55
C PHE A 391 2.67 22.64 13.40
N LEU A 392 3.84 22.67 12.77
CA LEU A 392 5.12 22.83 13.47
C LEU A 392 5.29 24.23 14.07
N GLY A 393 4.67 25.23 13.44
CA GLY A 393 4.71 26.63 13.90
C GLY A 393 3.65 27.02 14.93
N ASP A 394 2.68 26.14 15.20
CA ASP A 394 1.68 26.36 16.24
C ASP A 394 2.21 25.89 17.60
N ASN A 395 2.69 26.86 18.38
CA ASN A 395 3.08 26.67 19.78
C ASN A 395 2.00 27.16 20.76
N SER A 396 0.93 27.77 20.24
CA SER A 396 -0.14 28.36 21.04
C SER A 396 -1.17 27.32 21.46
N SER A 397 -1.68 26.56 20.50
CA SER A 397 -2.72 25.56 20.75
C SER A 397 -2.12 24.17 20.89
N GLY A 398 -1.09 23.86 20.09
CA GLY A 398 -0.50 22.53 20.02
C GLY A 398 -1.49 21.45 19.56
N LEU A 399 -2.65 21.84 19.02
CA LEU A 399 -3.72 20.94 18.66
C LEU A 399 -3.39 20.17 17.38
N ALA A 400 -3.80 18.91 17.35
CA ALA A 400 -3.79 18.11 16.15
C ALA A 400 -5.14 18.19 15.44
N PHE A 401 -5.13 18.10 14.11
CA PHE A 401 -6.30 17.90 13.26
C PHE A 401 -6.15 16.61 12.46
N ASN A 402 -7.27 16.14 11.89
CA ASN A 402 -7.27 14.90 11.10
C ASN A 402 -7.32 15.20 9.61
N THR A 403 -6.40 14.62 8.86
CA THR A 403 -6.54 14.41 7.42
C THR A 403 -7.29 13.11 7.19
N VAL A 404 -8.38 13.18 6.44
CA VAL A 404 -9.30 12.06 6.22
C VAL A 404 -8.97 11.39 4.88
N THR A 405 -8.92 10.06 4.86
CA THR A 405 -8.74 9.28 3.64
C THR A 405 -10.08 8.74 3.14
N ASN A 406 -10.23 8.53 1.84
CA ASN A 406 -11.42 7.88 1.30
C ASN A 406 -11.32 6.35 1.39
N ALA A 407 -12.43 5.71 1.73
CA ALA A 407 -12.52 4.26 1.73
C ALA A 407 -12.46 3.73 0.28
N PRO A 408 -11.77 2.61 0.04
CA PRO A 408 -11.74 1.94 -1.25
C PRO A 408 -13.12 1.39 -1.61
N ASP A 409 -13.31 1.10 -2.89
CA ASP A 409 -14.43 0.28 -3.31
C ASP A 409 -14.29 -1.15 -2.79
N ARG A 410 -15.39 -1.67 -2.24
CA ARG A 410 -15.41 -3.02 -1.66
C ARG A 410 -15.36 -4.12 -2.71
N ASN A 411 -15.77 -3.81 -3.94
CA ASN A 411 -15.77 -4.75 -5.05
C ASN A 411 -15.22 -4.07 -6.29
N TYR A 412 -14.30 -4.74 -6.97
CA TYR A 412 -13.70 -4.26 -8.21
C TYR A 412 -13.22 -5.46 -9.03
N PHE A 413 -12.82 -5.22 -10.28
CA PHE A 413 -12.44 -6.27 -11.21
C PHE A 413 -11.07 -6.00 -11.83
N THR A 414 -10.33 -7.06 -12.12
CA THR A 414 -9.14 -6.99 -12.97
C THR A 414 -9.40 -7.81 -14.22
N VAL A 415 -9.16 -7.22 -15.39
CA VAL A 415 -9.24 -7.93 -16.67
C VAL A 415 -7.87 -7.91 -17.31
N GLY A 416 -7.40 -9.08 -17.73
CA GLY A 416 -6.10 -9.22 -18.36
C GLY A 416 -6.17 -10.01 -19.65
N THR A 417 -5.23 -9.73 -20.54
CA THR A 417 -4.99 -10.50 -21.76
C THR A 417 -3.49 -10.63 -21.97
N GLY A 418 -3.08 -11.72 -22.61
CA GLY A 418 -1.68 -11.93 -22.90
C GLY A 418 -1.46 -12.95 -23.99
N VAL A 419 -0.23 -13.00 -24.47
CA VAL A 419 0.24 -14.00 -25.41
C VAL A 419 1.63 -14.41 -25.01
N SER A 420 1.88 -15.71 -24.97
CA SER A 420 3.23 -16.25 -24.91
C SER A 420 3.54 -17.11 -26.13
N GLY A 421 4.81 -17.22 -26.46
CA GLY A 421 5.30 -18.00 -27.58
C GLY A 421 6.57 -18.76 -27.20
N THR A 422 6.65 -20.01 -27.64
CA THR A 422 7.87 -20.82 -27.61
C THR A 422 8.25 -21.14 -29.05
N PHE A 423 9.46 -20.79 -29.46
CA PHE A 423 9.95 -20.87 -30.83
C PHE A 423 11.02 -21.94 -30.96
N ALA A 424 11.29 -22.35 -32.21
CA ALA A 424 12.45 -23.18 -32.50
C ALA A 424 13.75 -22.51 -31.98
N GLN A 425 14.76 -23.32 -31.61
CA GLN A 425 16.05 -22.85 -31.08
C GLN A 425 16.00 -22.30 -29.63
N GLY A 426 14.99 -22.69 -28.84
CA GLY A 426 14.98 -22.39 -27.40
C GLY A 426 14.62 -20.95 -27.04
N PHE A 427 14.21 -20.14 -28.02
CA PHE A 427 13.68 -18.80 -27.77
C PHE A 427 12.23 -18.87 -27.32
N SER A 428 11.85 -18.07 -26.34
CA SER A 428 10.46 -17.90 -25.93
C SER A 428 10.22 -16.44 -25.53
N ALA A 429 9.03 -15.90 -25.80
CA ALA A 429 8.69 -14.51 -25.47
C ALA A 429 7.19 -14.31 -25.20
N PHE A 430 6.84 -13.29 -24.40
CA PHE A 430 5.46 -12.97 -24.05
C PHE A 430 5.21 -11.50 -23.76
N LEU A 431 3.93 -11.19 -23.76
CA LEU A 431 3.37 -9.91 -23.36
C LEU A 431 2.04 -10.16 -22.66
N ASN A 432 1.87 -9.58 -21.49
CA ASN A 432 0.63 -9.54 -20.73
C ASN A 432 0.28 -8.07 -20.45
N TYR A 433 -1.01 -7.79 -20.47
CA TYR A 433 -1.60 -6.52 -20.16
C TYR A 433 -2.77 -6.74 -19.19
N ASP A 434 -2.81 -5.92 -18.14
CA ASP A 434 -3.84 -5.95 -17.12
C ASP A 434 -4.40 -4.56 -16.87
N ALA A 435 -5.73 -4.51 -16.72
CA ALA A 435 -6.45 -3.31 -16.39
C ALA A 435 -7.30 -3.52 -15.14
N LEU A 436 -7.19 -2.60 -14.20
CA LEU A 436 -8.11 -2.47 -13.07
C LEU A 436 -9.37 -1.74 -13.55
N VAL A 437 -10.54 -2.35 -13.39
CA VAL A 437 -11.82 -1.81 -13.84
C VAL A 437 -12.88 -1.88 -12.75
N GLY A 438 -13.81 -0.92 -12.77
CA GLY A 438 -14.87 -0.83 -11.75
C GLY A 438 -14.34 -0.44 -10.38
N TYR A 439 -13.17 0.19 -10.32
CA TYR A 439 -12.62 0.83 -9.13
C TYR A 439 -12.82 2.34 -9.28
N ARG A 440 -13.61 2.94 -8.40
CA ARG A 440 -13.91 4.36 -8.44
C ARG A 440 -12.64 5.19 -8.23
N ASP A 441 -12.47 6.18 -9.11
CA ASP A 441 -11.38 7.17 -9.07
C ASP A 441 -9.97 6.55 -9.16
N VAL A 442 -9.83 5.29 -9.60
CA VAL A 442 -8.53 4.63 -9.79
C VAL A 442 -8.52 3.87 -11.11
N GLU A 443 -7.61 4.27 -11.99
CA GLU A 443 -7.29 3.57 -13.23
C GLU A 443 -5.84 3.07 -13.16
N SER A 444 -5.62 1.79 -13.44
CA SER A 444 -4.28 1.19 -13.41
C SER A 444 -4.09 0.23 -14.56
N HIS A 445 -2.95 0.38 -15.24
CA HIS A 445 -2.52 -0.42 -16.37
C HIS A 445 -1.15 -1.02 -16.09
N LEU A 446 -1.12 -2.35 -15.98
CA LEU A 446 0.10 -3.09 -15.74
C LEU A 446 0.54 -3.78 -17.04
N PHE A 447 1.76 -3.45 -17.48
CA PHE A 447 2.39 -4.08 -18.64
C PHE A 447 3.49 -5.02 -18.15
N THR A 448 3.45 -6.25 -18.64
CA THR A 448 4.32 -7.32 -18.18
C THR A 448 4.78 -8.12 -19.39
N MET A 449 6.04 -7.98 -19.82
CA MET A 449 6.56 -8.64 -21.03
C MET A 449 7.79 -9.46 -20.72
N GLY A 450 8.14 -10.46 -21.52
CA GLY A 450 9.51 -10.94 -21.48
C GLY A 450 9.93 -12.05 -22.38
N ALA A 451 11.23 -12.33 -22.38
CA ALA A 451 11.87 -13.26 -23.30
C ALA A 451 12.97 -14.11 -22.64
N ARG A 452 13.01 -15.40 -22.98
CA ARG A 452 14.03 -16.38 -22.57
C ARG A 452 14.72 -16.95 -23.81
N LEU A 453 16.04 -17.09 -23.72
CA LEU A 453 16.84 -17.93 -24.62
C LEU A 453 17.42 -19.09 -23.82
N GLU A 454 17.25 -20.31 -24.32
CA GLU A 454 18.01 -21.47 -23.85
C GLU A 454 19.36 -21.52 -24.56
N PHE A 455 20.41 -21.84 -23.81
CA PHE A 455 21.80 -21.96 -24.28
C PHE A 455 22.35 -23.36 -24.01
#